data_AF-A0AAV7XPT7-F1
#
_entry.id   AF-A0AAV7XPT7-F1
#
_cell.length_a   1.000
_cell.length_b   1.000
_cell.length_c   1.000
_cell.angle_alpha   90.00
_cell.angle_beta   90.00
_cell.angle_gamma   90.00
#
_symmetry.space_group_name_H-M   'P 1'
#
loop_
_entity.id
_entity.type
_entity.pdbx_description
1 polymer ?
#
loop_
_entity_poly.entity_id
_entity_poly.type
_entity_poly.pdbx_seq_one_letter_code
_entity_poly.pdbx_strand_id
1 'polypeptide(L)'
;MSWPTDADEADGSAGKGTGEVRKGSMSVAEAEQKKLKYPKVVFFIIGNEFCERFTYYGMRTILSIFLKNSLSLEESTATIIYHVFSCLCYFFPLLGAIIADSWLGKFKTIAYLSIVYAIGNIVIAFASATSLGIPSKELTYLGLILIAVGTGGIKPCVSSFGGEQFTVPQQARQLASFFSVFYFSINAGSLISTFLTPELRTTQCLGQDTCYPIAFGVPAVLMIVAIVIFFVGKPGYKITQPKGNIMLDVSKCIGSAVKNKTRGGQQKEHWLDYADPKYSKKLRDDTRAVLRVLLLFVPLPIFWALYDQQGSRWTFQANNMNGRIGSFVFKPDQMQVVNPILIMILLPLFDYAVYPLLAKMHIMRKPLQKMAVGGLLGAVAFVISGIVQGQLDPYLPVEPTSELAQVRVFSTLDCNVTVANERASPVVPAMGFWERTDVPAFGSAFVKLDLTGGCGSGTVRLNLTEKQVTLRPIRSCHLRTALMSLGNKRVTPI
;
A
#
# COMPACT_ATOMS: atom_id res chain seq x y z
N MET A 1 8.92 -13.07 18.15
CA MET A 1 8.55 -12.09 19.19
C MET A 1 8.65 -12.77 20.56
N SER A 2 9.84 -12.76 21.15
CA SER A 2 10.11 -13.21 22.52
C SER A 2 10.52 -12.00 23.33
N TRP A 3 9.75 -11.67 24.36
CA TRP A 3 10.13 -10.67 25.35
C TRP A 3 11.21 -11.26 26.26
N PRO A 4 12.30 -10.55 26.58
CA PRO A 4 13.22 -10.96 27.63
C PRO A 4 12.53 -10.73 28.98
N THR A 5 12.40 -11.78 29.78
CA THR A 5 12.08 -11.70 31.21
C THR A 5 13.41 -11.63 31.96
N ASP A 6 13.87 -10.43 32.26
CA ASP A 6 14.95 -10.23 33.22
C ASP A 6 14.32 -10.06 34.60
N ALA A 7 14.27 -11.16 35.35
CA ALA A 7 14.08 -11.17 36.78
C ALA A 7 15.20 -12.03 37.35
N ASP A 8 16.19 -11.39 37.98
CA ASP A 8 16.91 -11.84 39.17
C ASP A 8 18.01 -10.84 39.53
N GLU A 9 17.91 -10.25 40.72
CA GLU A 9 18.99 -10.11 41.74
C GLU A 9 18.57 -9.07 42.79
N ALA A 10 17.96 -9.54 43.86
CA ALA A 10 18.02 -8.89 45.16
C ALA A 10 18.17 -10.00 46.21
N ASP A 11 19.42 -10.22 46.60
CA ASP A 11 19.87 -11.08 47.68
C ASP A 11 19.25 -10.67 49.01
N GLY A 12 18.93 -11.66 49.84
CA GLY A 12 18.35 -11.49 51.16
C GLY A 12 19.13 -12.28 52.21
N SER A 13 19.42 -11.65 53.34
CA SER A 13 19.62 -12.31 54.64
C SER A 13 19.51 -11.26 55.75
N ALA A 14 19.07 -11.50 56.98
CA ALA A 14 18.28 -12.53 57.64
C ALA A 14 17.94 -11.96 59.04
N GLY A 15 16.79 -12.29 59.64
CA GLY A 15 16.46 -11.82 61.00
C GLY A 15 15.14 -12.36 61.56
N LYS A 16 15.25 -13.46 62.30
CA LYS A 16 14.22 -14.25 63.03
C LYS A 16 13.11 -13.46 63.74
N GLY A 17 11.89 -13.99 63.70
CA GLY A 17 10.80 -13.64 64.61
C GLY A 17 9.69 -14.70 64.60
N THR A 18 9.60 -15.47 65.68
CA THR A 18 8.70 -16.59 65.96
C THR A 18 7.25 -16.17 66.20
N GLY A 19 6.28 -16.96 65.73
CA GLY A 19 4.87 -16.84 66.13
C GLY A 19 3.94 -17.75 65.32
N GLU A 20 3.84 -19.02 65.69
CA GLU A 20 2.87 -19.97 65.14
C GLU A 20 1.43 -19.60 65.55
N VAL A 21 0.60 -19.26 64.57
CA VAL A 21 -0.87 -19.22 64.71
C VAL A 21 -1.49 -20.13 63.65
N ARG A 22 -2.11 -21.20 64.18
CA ARG A 22 -3.20 -22.05 63.64
C ARG A 22 -3.21 -22.41 62.15
N LYS A 23 -2.95 -23.71 61.92
CA LYS A 23 -3.44 -24.56 60.82
C LYS A 23 -4.84 -24.16 60.33
N GLY A 24 -4.90 -23.51 59.18
CA GLY A 24 -5.98 -23.63 58.21
C GLY A 24 -5.38 -24.28 56.96
N SER A 25 -5.68 -25.55 56.73
CA SER A 25 -5.23 -26.31 55.57
C SER A 25 -5.91 -25.79 54.30
N MET A 26 -5.24 -24.89 53.57
CA MET A 26 -5.41 -24.81 52.13
C MET A 26 -4.26 -25.59 51.52
N SER A 27 -4.54 -26.82 51.12
CA SER A 27 -3.60 -27.67 50.41
C SER A 27 -3.09 -26.96 49.16
N VAL A 28 -1.78 -27.02 48.98
CA VAL A 28 -1.02 -26.71 47.75
C VAL A 28 -1.33 -27.74 46.63
N ALA A 29 -2.53 -28.31 46.63
CA ALA A 29 -3.01 -29.22 45.61
C ALA A 29 -3.58 -28.40 44.44
N GLU A 30 -2.85 -28.42 43.33
CA GLU A 30 -3.43 -28.63 42.01
C GLU A 30 -4.37 -27.52 41.49
N ALA A 31 -3.85 -26.31 41.34
CA ALA A 31 -4.23 -25.54 40.15
C ALA A 31 -3.44 -26.10 38.95
N GLU A 32 -3.73 -27.34 38.55
CA GLU A 32 -3.47 -27.76 37.17
C GLU A 32 -4.20 -26.74 36.30
N GLN A 33 -3.45 -25.78 35.76
CA GLN A 33 -3.97 -24.76 34.88
C GLN A 33 -4.43 -25.48 33.62
N LYS A 34 -5.69 -25.93 33.60
CA LYS A 34 -6.30 -26.77 32.56
C LYS A 34 -5.90 -26.20 31.20
N LYS A 35 -4.97 -26.85 30.51
CA LYS A 35 -4.42 -26.37 29.23
C LYS A 35 -5.58 -26.21 28.26
N LEU A 36 -5.99 -24.97 28.02
CA LEU A 36 -7.08 -24.67 27.10
C LEU A 36 -6.64 -25.04 25.68
N LYS A 37 -7.55 -25.70 24.95
CA LYS A 37 -7.33 -26.09 23.56
C LYS A 37 -7.22 -24.85 22.68
N TYR A 38 -6.44 -24.95 21.60
CA TYR A 38 -6.32 -23.87 20.62
C TYR A 38 -7.70 -23.58 20.00
N PRO A 39 -8.18 -22.31 19.97
CA PRO A 39 -9.50 -21.99 19.44
C PRO A 39 -9.48 -22.14 17.91
N LYS A 40 -10.07 -23.21 17.38
CA LYS A 40 -10.08 -23.48 15.93
C LYS A 40 -10.79 -22.38 15.12
N VAL A 41 -11.65 -21.60 15.75
CA VAL A 41 -12.38 -20.50 15.10
C VAL A 41 -11.46 -19.41 14.53
N VAL A 42 -10.23 -19.27 15.05
CA VAL A 42 -9.27 -18.26 14.56
C VAL A 42 -8.78 -18.53 13.14
N PHE A 43 -8.91 -19.76 12.62
CA PHE A 43 -8.59 -20.06 11.22
C PHE A 43 -9.51 -19.34 10.23
N PHE A 44 -10.77 -19.08 10.60
CA PHE A 44 -11.66 -18.23 9.80
C PHE A 44 -11.17 -16.78 9.78
N ILE A 45 -10.62 -16.27 10.89
CA ILE A 45 -10.07 -14.92 10.98
C ILE A 45 -8.79 -14.82 10.13
N ILE A 46 -7.92 -15.82 10.17
CA ILE A 46 -6.70 -15.89 9.35
C ILE A 46 -7.05 -15.97 7.85
N GLY A 47 -8.04 -16.81 7.48
CA GLY A 47 -8.50 -16.91 6.09
C GLY A 47 -9.10 -15.59 5.58
N ASN A 48 -9.94 -14.94 6.40
CA ASN A 48 -10.44 -13.60 6.11
C ASN A 48 -9.30 -12.59 5.92
N GLU A 49 -8.31 -12.59 6.82
CA GLU A 49 -7.15 -11.69 6.72
C GLU A 49 -6.36 -11.94 5.43
N PHE A 50 -6.09 -13.20 5.08
CA PHE A 50 -5.40 -13.53 3.83
C PHE A 50 -6.13 -12.97 2.60
N CYS A 51 -7.43 -13.22 2.48
CA CYS A 51 -8.24 -12.76 1.35
C CYS A 51 -8.30 -11.22 1.30
N GLU A 52 -8.49 -10.56 2.44
CA GLU A 52 -8.56 -9.10 2.49
C GLU A 52 -7.20 -8.45 2.17
N ARG A 53 -6.09 -9.02 2.65
CA ARG A 53 -4.74 -8.56 2.32
C ARG A 53 -4.43 -8.75 0.84
N PHE A 54 -4.84 -9.88 0.25
CA PHE A 54 -4.76 -10.07 -1.20
C PHE A 54 -5.51 -8.95 -1.93
N THR A 55 -6.76 -8.68 -1.54
CA THR A 55 -7.58 -7.65 -2.19
C THR A 55 -6.92 -6.26 -2.10
N TYR A 56 -6.45 -5.89 -0.91
CA TYR A 56 -5.81 -4.60 -0.68
C TYR A 56 -4.54 -4.42 -1.52
N TYR A 57 -3.61 -5.37 -1.45
CA TYR A 57 -2.33 -5.26 -2.15
C TYR A 57 -2.48 -5.43 -3.67
N GLY A 58 -3.29 -6.39 -4.13
CA GLY A 58 -3.51 -6.62 -5.56
C GLY A 58 -4.10 -5.39 -6.26
N MET A 59 -5.15 -4.80 -5.68
CA MET A 59 -5.75 -3.57 -6.20
C MET A 59 -4.74 -2.41 -6.18
N ARG A 60 -4.06 -2.20 -5.04
CA ARG A 60 -3.10 -1.10 -4.87
C ARG A 60 -1.92 -1.19 -5.83
N THR A 61 -1.43 -2.40 -6.12
CA THR A 61 -0.28 -2.63 -6.99
C THR A 61 -0.50 -2.12 -8.41
N ILE A 62 -1.69 -2.32 -8.99
CA ILE A 62 -2.00 -1.91 -10.37
C ILE A 62 -2.60 -0.50 -10.48
N LEU A 63 -2.94 0.12 -9.36
CA LEU A 63 -3.76 1.34 -9.32
C LEU A 63 -3.10 2.53 -10.04
N SER A 64 -1.80 2.78 -9.81
CA SER A 64 -1.11 3.92 -10.40
C SER A 64 -1.04 3.83 -11.93
N ILE A 65 -0.79 2.63 -12.47
CA ILE A 65 -0.79 2.37 -13.92
C ILE A 65 -2.22 2.45 -14.48
N PHE A 66 -3.23 1.96 -13.78
CA PHE A 66 -4.63 2.10 -14.20
C PHE A 66 -5.05 3.56 -14.33
N LEU A 67 -4.76 4.38 -13.31
CA LEU A 67 -5.07 5.81 -13.29
C LEU A 67 -4.38 6.54 -14.45
N LYS A 68 -3.12 6.22 -14.73
CA LYS A 68 -2.36 6.80 -15.85
C LYS A 68 -2.91 6.33 -17.21
N ASN A 69 -2.94 5.02 -17.44
CA ASN A 69 -3.11 4.45 -18.78
C ASN A 69 -4.59 4.30 -19.20
N SER A 70 -5.48 3.94 -18.27
CA SER A 70 -6.89 3.69 -18.59
C SER A 70 -7.77 4.92 -18.39
N LEU A 71 -7.47 5.75 -17.39
CA LEU A 71 -8.20 7.01 -17.16
C LEU A 71 -7.52 8.22 -17.80
N SER A 72 -6.38 8.03 -18.47
CA SER A 72 -5.62 9.07 -19.15
C SER A 72 -5.29 10.26 -18.23
N LEU A 73 -4.86 9.98 -17.01
CA LEU A 73 -4.40 10.99 -16.06
C LEU A 73 -2.87 11.17 -16.18
N GLU A 74 -2.40 12.38 -15.89
CA GLU A 74 -0.96 12.65 -15.75
C GLU A 74 -0.37 11.83 -14.59
N GLU A 75 0.92 11.47 -14.68
CA GLU A 75 1.61 10.73 -13.62
C GLU A 75 1.59 11.47 -12.27
N SER A 76 1.67 12.80 -12.31
CA SER A 76 1.53 13.70 -11.16
C SER A 76 0.17 13.49 -10.47
N THR A 77 -0.91 13.55 -11.25
CA THR A 77 -2.29 13.40 -10.77
C THR A 77 -2.56 11.99 -10.27
N ALA A 78 -2.10 10.96 -11.00
CA ALA A 78 -2.21 9.56 -10.58
C ALA A 78 -1.49 9.32 -9.25
N THR A 79 -0.30 9.91 -9.07
CA THR A 79 0.47 9.85 -7.81
C THR A 79 -0.31 10.50 -6.67
N ILE A 80 -0.88 11.69 -6.88
CA ILE A 80 -1.69 12.38 -5.86
C ILE A 80 -2.87 11.50 -5.42
N ILE A 81 -3.65 10.98 -6.37
CA ILE A 81 -4.82 10.15 -6.07
C ILE A 81 -4.42 8.88 -5.30
N TYR A 82 -3.33 8.21 -5.73
CA TYR A 82 -2.79 7.04 -5.04
C TYR A 82 -2.43 7.34 -3.58
N HIS A 83 -1.78 8.47 -3.31
CA HIS A 83 -1.39 8.84 -1.93
C HIS A 83 -2.54 9.39 -1.10
N VAL A 84 -3.52 10.10 -1.70
CA VAL A 84 -4.76 10.47 -1.02
C VAL A 84 -5.52 9.21 -0.60
N PHE A 85 -5.63 8.23 -1.49
CA PHE A 85 -6.19 6.93 -1.18
C PHE A 85 -5.45 6.23 -0.02
N SER A 86 -4.11 6.18 -0.05
CA SER A 86 -3.30 5.61 1.05
C SER A 86 -3.56 6.35 2.36
N CYS A 87 -3.54 7.68 2.34
CA CYS A 87 -3.82 8.53 3.50
C CYS A 87 -5.18 8.19 4.12
N LEU A 88 -6.24 8.12 3.31
CA LEU A 88 -7.58 7.75 3.78
C LEU A 88 -7.61 6.34 4.40
N CYS A 89 -6.94 5.36 3.79
CA CYS A 89 -6.83 4.00 4.34
C CYS A 89 -6.15 3.93 5.71
N TYR A 90 -5.29 4.90 6.05
CA TYR A 90 -4.62 5.00 7.36
C TYR A 90 -5.26 6.04 8.30
N PHE A 91 -6.17 6.88 7.80
CA PHE A 91 -7.00 7.78 8.59
C PHE A 91 -8.25 7.11 9.16
N PHE A 92 -9.00 6.36 8.32
CA PHE A 92 -10.22 5.65 8.73
C PHE A 92 -10.07 4.61 9.86
N PRO A 93 -8.89 4.00 10.14
CA PRO A 93 -8.68 3.20 11.35
C PRO A 93 -9.08 3.94 12.64
N LEU A 94 -8.84 5.24 12.74
CA LEU A 94 -9.23 6.01 13.93
C LEU A 94 -10.75 5.98 14.13
N LEU A 95 -11.50 6.21 13.05
CA LEU A 95 -12.96 6.18 13.06
C LEU A 95 -13.49 4.76 13.30
N GLY A 96 -12.90 3.76 12.65
CA GLY A 96 -13.26 2.35 12.83
C GLY A 96 -13.10 1.88 14.27
N ALA A 97 -11.98 2.23 14.91
CA ALA A 97 -11.73 1.92 16.32
C ALA A 97 -12.76 2.59 17.25
N ILE A 98 -13.03 3.89 17.04
CA ILE A 98 -14.05 4.62 17.81
C ILE A 98 -15.42 3.94 17.69
N ILE A 99 -15.85 3.61 16.47
CA ILE A 99 -17.14 2.95 16.21
C ILE A 99 -17.20 1.57 16.88
N ALA A 100 -16.13 0.77 16.77
CA ALA A 100 -16.06 -0.56 17.36
C ALA A 100 -16.08 -0.53 18.90
N ASP A 101 -15.28 0.33 19.51
CA ASP A 101 -15.10 0.34 20.96
C ASP A 101 -16.20 1.11 21.71
N SER A 102 -16.94 1.99 21.02
CA SER A 102 -17.96 2.85 21.63
C SER A 102 -19.39 2.41 21.34
N TRP A 103 -19.66 1.82 20.17
CA TRP A 103 -21.04 1.64 19.69
C TRP A 103 -21.35 0.23 19.17
N LEU A 104 -20.72 -0.20 18.08
CA LEU A 104 -21.14 -1.40 17.35
C LEU A 104 -20.53 -2.70 17.91
N GLY A 105 -19.36 -2.62 18.54
CA GLY A 105 -18.53 -3.78 18.84
C GLY A 105 -17.75 -4.24 17.60
N LYS A 106 -16.58 -4.87 17.83
CA LYS A 106 -15.63 -5.25 16.78
C LYS A 106 -16.25 -6.14 15.69
N PHE A 107 -17.01 -7.17 16.07
CA PHE A 107 -17.62 -8.09 15.11
C PHE A 107 -18.53 -7.36 14.11
N LYS A 108 -19.44 -6.50 14.60
CA LYS A 108 -20.36 -5.76 13.73
C LYS A 108 -19.64 -4.70 12.90
N THR A 109 -18.65 -4.01 13.46
CA THR A 109 -17.82 -3.07 12.70
C THR A 109 -17.09 -3.76 11.55
N ILE A 110 -16.46 -4.92 11.81
CA ILE A 110 -15.80 -5.72 10.76
C ILE A 110 -16.82 -6.13 9.70
N ALA A 111 -17.97 -6.66 10.10
CA ALA A 111 -19.00 -7.13 9.18
C ALA A 111 -19.52 -6.02 8.25
N TYR A 112 -19.97 -4.88 8.80
CA TYR A 112 -20.55 -3.81 8.00
C TYR A 112 -19.53 -3.11 7.11
N LEU A 113 -18.33 -2.81 7.64
CA LEU A 113 -17.30 -2.14 6.85
C LEU A 113 -16.67 -3.06 5.79
N SER A 114 -16.65 -4.38 6.01
CA SER A 114 -16.25 -5.32 4.96
C SER A 114 -17.24 -5.34 3.80
N ILE A 115 -18.55 -5.18 4.05
CA ILE A 115 -19.56 -5.04 2.98
C ILE A 115 -19.32 -3.76 2.17
N VAL A 116 -19.08 -2.62 2.85
CA VAL A 116 -18.71 -1.36 2.19
C VAL A 116 -17.44 -1.54 1.34
N TYR A 117 -16.47 -2.28 1.85
CA TYR A 117 -15.25 -2.61 1.12
C TYR A 117 -15.55 -3.45 -0.13
N ALA A 118 -16.37 -4.50 -0.03
CA ALA A 118 -16.75 -5.32 -1.17
C ALA A 118 -17.47 -4.48 -2.24
N ILE A 119 -18.41 -3.60 -1.85
CA ILE A 119 -19.08 -2.68 -2.78
C ILE A 119 -18.05 -1.79 -3.49
N GLY A 120 -17.09 -1.22 -2.76
CA GLY A 120 -16.04 -0.41 -3.37
C GLY A 120 -15.20 -1.16 -4.41
N ASN A 121 -14.84 -2.43 -4.14
CA ASN A 121 -14.13 -3.27 -5.11
C ASN A 121 -14.98 -3.63 -6.34
N ILE A 122 -16.28 -3.87 -6.14
CA ILE A 122 -17.21 -4.11 -7.25
C ILE A 122 -17.32 -2.86 -8.13
N VAL A 123 -17.47 -1.68 -7.51
CA VAL A 123 -17.57 -0.40 -8.21
C VAL A 123 -16.32 -0.14 -9.06
N ILE A 124 -15.11 -0.33 -8.52
CA ILE A 124 -13.88 -0.11 -9.31
C ILE A 124 -13.71 -1.16 -10.43
N ALA A 125 -14.12 -2.42 -10.19
CA ALA A 125 -14.10 -3.46 -11.23
C ALA A 125 -14.99 -3.07 -12.42
N PHE A 126 -16.22 -2.60 -12.16
CA PHE A 126 -17.10 -2.07 -13.21
C PHE A 126 -16.57 -0.78 -13.84
N ALA A 127 -16.04 0.15 -13.04
CA ALA A 127 -15.48 1.41 -13.52
C ALA A 127 -14.28 1.20 -14.46
N SER A 128 -13.55 0.10 -14.29
CA SER A 128 -12.40 -0.23 -15.12
C SER A 128 -12.76 -0.76 -16.52
N ALA A 129 -14.04 -1.06 -16.79
CA ALA A 129 -14.52 -1.46 -18.11
C ALA A 129 -14.76 -0.23 -19.01
N THR A 130 -13.68 0.51 -19.29
CA THR A 130 -13.73 1.83 -19.96
C THR A 130 -14.32 1.79 -21.38
N SER A 131 -14.28 0.63 -22.05
CA SER A 131 -14.86 0.43 -23.38
C SER A 131 -16.39 0.47 -23.41
N LEU A 132 -17.05 0.34 -22.25
CA LEU A 132 -18.51 0.35 -22.13
C LEU A 132 -19.11 1.77 -22.06
N GLY A 133 -18.29 2.83 -22.17
CA GLY A 133 -18.76 4.22 -22.15
C GLY A 133 -19.26 4.70 -20.77
N ILE A 134 -18.96 3.96 -19.71
CA ILE A 134 -19.33 4.25 -18.32
C ILE A 134 -18.49 5.44 -17.80
N PRO A 135 -19.02 6.31 -16.90
CA PRO A 135 -18.26 7.36 -16.21
C PRO A 135 -17.16 6.78 -15.31
N SER A 136 -16.07 6.38 -15.95
CA SER A 136 -15.03 5.52 -15.36
C SER A 136 -14.22 6.28 -14.29
N LYS A 137 -14.05 7.60 -14.43
CA LYS A 137 -13.28 8.43 -13.49
C LYS A 137 -14.04 8.60 -12.17
N GLU A 138 -15.29 9.03 -12.27
CA GLU A 138 -16.17 9.33 -11.14
C GLU A 138 -16.44 8.07 -10.32
N LEU A 139 -16.73 6.95 -10.99
CA LEU A 139 -16.93 5.66 -10.32
C LEU A 139 -15.64 5.12 -9.72
N THR A 140 -14.48 5.33 -10.35
CA THR A 140 -13.19 4.97 -9.75
C THR A 140 -12.98 5.74 -8.44
N TYR A 141 -13.23 7.05 -8.41
CA TYR A 141 -13.07 7.85 -7.18
C TYR A 141 -14.04 7.42 -6.08
N LEU A 142 -15.30 7.16 -6.43
CA LEU A 142 -16.28 6.62 -5.50
C LEU A 142 -15.82 5.27 -4.94
N GLY A 143 -15.37 4.36 -5.82
CA GLY A 143 -14.85 3.05 -5.44
C GLY A 143 -13.67 3.15 -4.48
N LEU A 144 -12.69 4.02 -4.76
CA LEU A 144 -11.53 4.25 -3.90
C LEU A 144 -11.90 4.77 -2.51
N ILE A 145 -12.87 5.69 -2.41
CA ILE A 145 -13.36 6.20 -1.13
C ILE A 145 -14.03 5.08 -0.32
N LEU A 146 -14.91 4.30 -0.95
CA LEU A 146 -15.59 3.16 -0.31
C LEU A 146 -14.58 2.10 0.16
N ILE A 147 -13.58 1.79 -0.66
CA ILE A 147 -12.49 0.90 -0.29
C ILE A 147 -11.72 1.46 0.91
N ALA A 148 -11.36 2.74 0.90
CA ALA A 148 -10.58 3.36 1.97
C ALA A 148 -11.34 3.35 3.30
N VAL A 149 -12.65 3.63 3.29
CA VAL A 149 -13.54 3.53 4.46
C VAL A 149 -13.58 2.07 4.96
N GLY A 150 -13.79 1.13 4.04
CA GLY A 150 -13.88 -0.30 4.33
C GLY A 150 -12.61 -0.87 4.95
N THR A 151 -11.50 -0.90 4.20
CA THR A 151 -10.21 -1.43 4.70
C THR A 151 -9.70 -0.65 5.90
N GLY A 152 -9.84 0.69 5.89
CA GLY A 152 -9.37 1.53 6.98
C GLY A 152 -10.08 1.22 8.28
N GLY A 153 -11.41 1.15 8.28
CA GLY A 153 -12.14 0.95 9.53
C GLY A 153 -12.10 -0.49 10.09
N ILE A 154 -11.83 -1.51 9.26
CA ILE A 154 -11.64 -2.89 9.76
C ILE A 154 -10.25 -3.15 10.35
N LYS A 155 -9.21 -2.45 9.89
CA LYS A 155 -7.80 -2.64 10.31
C LYS A 155 -7.57 -2.73 11.83
N PRO A 156 -8.08 -1.82 12.68
CA PRO A 156 -7.86 -1.90 14.13
C PRO A 156 -8.68 -3.01 14.81
N CYS A 157 -9.71 -3.51 14.12
CA CYS A 157 -10.70 -4.42 14.68
C CYS A 157 -10.32 -5.90 14.48
N VAL A 158 -9.84 -6.29 13.29
CA VAL A 158 -9.64 -7.72 12.95
C VAL A 158 -8.56 -8.37 13.81
N SER A 159 -7.40 -7.74 13.94
CA SER A 159 -6.28 -8.27 14.73
C SER A 159 -6.62 -8.34 16.22
N SER A 160 -7.30 -7.32 16.74
CA SER A 160 -7.74 -7.28 18.14
C SER A 160 -8.86 -8.30 18.41
N PHE A 161 -9.81 -8.46 17.50
CA PHE A 161 -10.86 -9.48 17.57
C PHE A 161 -10.30 -10.90 17.54
N GLY A 162 -9.28 -11.15 16.70
CA GLY A 162 -8.55 -12.43 16.67
C GLY A 162 -7.82 -12.72 17.98
N GLY A 163 -7.17 -11.72 18.57
CA GLY A 163 -6.51 -11.86 19.87
C GLY A 163 -7.48 -12.16 21.02
N GLU A 164 -8.69 -11.59 20.99
CA GLU A 164 -9.73 -11.81 22.00
C GLU A 164 -10.31 -13.24 22.02
N GLN A 165 -10.02 -14.05 21.01
CA GLN A 165 -10.41 -15.46 20.98
C GLN A 165 -9.60 -16.32 21.97
N PHE A 166 -8.49 -15.80 22.49
CA PHE A 166 -7.63 -16.47 23.46
C PHE A 166 -7.90 -15.95 24.88
N THR A 167 -7.81 -16.84 25.86
CA THR A 167 -7.91 -16.50 27.29
C THR A 167 -6.51 -16.39 27.89
N VAL A 168 -6.12 -15.18 28.29
CA VAL A 168 -4.81 -14.85 28.89
C VAL A 168 -4.97 -14.83 30.42
N PRO A 169 -4.02 -15.38 31.21
CA PRO A 169 -2.67 -15.82 30.85
C PRO A 169 -2.53 -17.23 30.26
N GLN A 170 -3.55 -18.08 30.37
CA GLN A 170 -3.46 -19.53 30.08
C GLN A 170 -3.04 -19.85 28.64
N GLN A 171 -3.40 -19.02 27.66
CA GLN A 171 -3.13 -19.24 26.23
C GLN A 171 -2.08 -18.28 25.64
N ALA A 172 -1.24 -17.63 26.44
CA ALA A 172 -0.28 -16.62 25.96
C ALA A 172 0.65 -17.13 24.83
N ARG A 173 1.17 -18.37 24.94
CA ARG A 173 2.03 -18.98 23.90
C ARG A 173 1.26 -19.26 22.59
N GLN A 174 0.01 -19.67 22.70
CA GLN A 174 -0.86 -19.92 21.55
C GLN A 174 -1.22 -18.62 20.83
N LEU A 175 -1.48 -17.55 21.60
CA LEU A 175 -1.72 -16.20 21.09
C LEU A 175 -0.50 -15.66 20.31
N ALA A 176 0.72 -15.85 20.82
CA ALA A 176 1.94 -15.45 20.10
C ALA A 176 2.11 -16.24 18.78
N SER A 177 1.76 -17.53 18.79
CA SER A 177 1.76 -18.36 17.57
C SER A 177 0.71 -17.89 16.57
N PHE A 178 -0.50 -17.53 17.04
CA PHE A 178 -1.55 -16.93 16.21
C PHE A 178 -1.05 -15.67 15.50
N PHE A 179 -0.45 -14.72 16.21
CA PHE A 179 0.08 -13.50 15.56
C PHE A 179 1.21 -13.78 14.57
N SER A 180 1.99 -14.85 14.78
CA SER A 180 3.03 -15.27 13.82
C SER A 180 2.40 -15.79 12.52
N VAL A 181 1.35 -16.62 12.62
CA VAL A 181 0.61 -17.10 11.44
C VAL A 181 -0.16 -15.96 10.76
N PHE A 182 -0.75 -15.05 11.54
CA PHE A 182 -1.42 -13.85 11.04
C PHE A 182 -0.46 -12.95 10.24
N TYR A 183 0.76 -12.76 10.75
CA TYR A 183 1.80 -12.02 10.04
C TYR A 183 2.22 -12.72 8.74
N PHE A 184 2.36 -14.05 8.77
CA PHE A 184 2.63 -14.83 7.57
C PHE A 184 1.51 -14.70 6.53
N SER A 185 0.24 -14.76 6.93
CA SER A 185 -0.89 -14.62 6.00
C SER A 185 -0.93 -13.24 5.33
N ILE A 186 -0.55 -12.18 6.03
CA ILE A 186 -0.43 -10.83 5.45
C ILE A 186 0.62 -10.81 4.33
N ASN A 187 1.81 -11.34 4.59
CA ASN A 187 2.91 -11.33 3.62
C ASN A 187 2.63 -12.27 2.44
N ALA A 188 2.05 -13.44 2.70
CA ALA A 188 1.61 -14.36 1.66
C ALA A 188 0.55 -13.72 0.75
N GLY A 189 -0.46 -13.08 1.33
CA GLY A 189 -1.49 -12.35 0.57
C GLY A 189 -0.90 -11.23 -0.28
N SER A 190 0.02 -10.44 0.29
CA SER A 190 0.74 -9.39 -0.45
C SER A 190 1.58 -9.94 -1.59
N LEU A 191 2.38 -10.98 -1.35
CA LEU A 191 3.26 -11.56 -2.37
C LEU A 191 2.46 -12.10 -3.55
N ILE A 192 1.44 -12.91 -3.27
CA ILE A 192 0.67 -13.57 -4.33
C ILE A 192 -0.12 -12.52 -5.13
N SER A 193 -0.76 -11.56 -4.46
CA SER A 193 -1.56 -10.53 -5.15
C SER A 193 -0.72 -9.59 -5.99
N THR A 194 0.41 -9.11 -5.47
CA THR A 194 1.31 -8.21 -6.19
C THR A 194 1.96 -8.88 -7.41
N PHE A 195 2.10 -10.21 -7.42
CA PHE A 195 2.53 -10.94 -8.60
C PHE A 195 1.38 -11.23 -9.57
N LEU A 196 0.28 -11.81 -9.07
CA LEU A 196 -0.80 -12.35 -9.89
C LEU A 196 -1.69 -11.26 -10.51
N THR A 197 -2.00 -10.18 -9.79
CA THR A 197 -2.91 -9.15 -10.29
C THR A 197 -2.37 -8.44 -11.54
N PRO A 198 -1.07 -8.05 -11.62
CA PRO A 198 -0.47 -7.59 -12.87
C PRO A 198 -0.52 -8.60 -14.02
N GLU A 199 -0.37 -9.90 -13.75
CA GLU A 199 -0.48 -10.94 -14.79
C GLU A 199 -1.91 -11.00 -15.34
N LEU A 200 -2.92 -10.99 -14.46
CA LEU A 200 -4.34 -10.96 -14.86
C LEU A 200 -4.65 -9.76 -15.76
N ARG A 201 -4.05 -8.59 -15.46
CA ARG A 201 -4.19 -7.36 -16.25
C ARG A 201 -3.68 -7.51 -17.69
N THR A 202 -2.72 -8.39 -17.96
CA THR A 202 -2.13 -8.55 -19.31
C THR A 202 -2.97 -9.40 -20.26
N THR A 203 -4.05 -10.00 -19.76
CA THR A 203 -4.99 -10.77 -20.58
C THR A 203 -5.77 -9.82 -21.48
N GLN A 204 -6.08 -10.26 -22.70
CA GLN A 204 -6.93 -9.49 -23.61
C GLN A 204 -8.41 -9.63 -23.21
N CYS A 205 -9.14 -8.52 -23.09
CA CYS A 205 -10.57 -8.55 -22.86
C CYS A 205 -11.25 -7.28 -23.36
N LEU A 206 -12.56 -7.37 -23.67
CA LEU A 206 -13.37 -6.22 -24.12
C LEU A 206 -12.75 -5.44 -25.30
N GLY A 207 -12.04 -6.14 -26.19
CA GLY A 207 -11.35 -5.55 -27.34
C GLY A 207 -10.09 -4.72 -27.00
N GLN A 208 -9.58 -4.82 -25.77
CA GLN A 208 -8.34 -4.18 -25.32
C GLN A 208 -7.25 -5.23 -25.04
N ASP A 209 -5.99 -4.85 -25.26
CA ASP A 209 -4.82 -5.69 -24.97
C ASP A 209 -4.57 -5.89 -23.47
N THR A 210 -5.24 -5.10 -22.62
CA THR A 210 -5.13 -5.19 -21.16
C THR A 210 -6.51 -5.26 -20.52
N CYS A 211 -6.68 -6.16 -19.55
CA CYS A 211 -7.94 -6.40 -18.86
C CYS A 211 -7.93 -5.96 -17.39
N TYR A 212 -8.21 -4.69 -17.14
CA TYR A 212 -8.42 -4.19 -15.78
C TYR A 212 -9.68 -4.73 -15.09
N PRO A 213 -10.82 -4.99 -15.78
CA PRO A 213 -12.00 -5.56 -15.13
C PRO A 213 -11.76 -6.89 -14.44
N ILE A 214 -10.96 -7.78 -15.04
CA ILE A 214 -10.57 -9.04 -14.41
C ILE A 214 -9.58 -8.77 -13.26
N ALA A 215 -8.59 -7.90 -13.48
CA ALA A 215 -7.58 -7.59 -12.49
C ALA A 215 -8.14 -6.96 -11.21
N PHE A 216 -9.20 -6.14 -11.31
CA PHE A 216 -9.94 -5.60 -10.15
C PHE A 216 -11.09 -6.52 -9.69
N GLY A 217 -11.67 -7.31 -10.59
CA GLY A 217 -12.76 -8.23 -10.30
C GLY A 217 -12.35 -9.40 -9.41
N VAL A 218 -11.15 -9.97 -9.61
CA VAL A 218 -10.64 -11.04 -8.74
C VAL A 218 -10.49 -10.58 -7.28
N PRO A 219 -9.86 -9.42 -6.97
CA PRO A 219 -9.91 -8.80 -5.65
C PRO A 219 -11.32 -8.58 -5.10
N ALA A 220 -12.29 -8.20 -5.94
CA ALA A 220 -13.68 -8.03 -5.51
C ALA A 220 -14.33 -9.34 -5.06
N VAL A 221 -14.16 -10.41 -5.85
CA VAL A 221 -14.64 -11.76 -5.50
C VAL A 221 -13.97 -12.26 -4.23
N LEU A 222 -12.64 -12.10 -4.10
CA LEU A 222 -11.92 -12.51 -2.89
C LEU A 222 -12.36 -11.74 -1.64
N MET A 223 -12.75 -10.47 -1.77
CA MET A 223 -13.31 -9.72 -0.64
C MET A 223 -14.67 -10.29 -0.21
N ILE A 224 -15.52 -10.70 -1.16
CA ILE A 224 -16.80 -11.38 -0.85
C ILE A 224 -16.52 -12.72 -0.16
N VAL A 225 -15.53 -13.48 -0.63
CA VAL A 225 -15.09 -14.73 0.00
C VAL A 225 -14.59 -14.47 1.42
N ALA A 226 -13.82 -13.40 1.66
CA ALA A 226 -13.36 -13.01 3.00
C ALA A 226 -14.54 -12.80 3.96
N ILE A 227 -15.57 -12.07 3.51
CA ILE A 227 -16.80 -11.85 4.26
C ILE A 227 -17.47 -13.19 4.59
N VAL A 228 -17.66 -14.06 3.60
CA VAL A 228 -18.31 -15.37 3.80
C VAL A 228 -17.53 -16.20 4.84
N ILE A 229 -16.21 -16.30 4.71
CA ILE A 229 -15.34 -17.00 5.66
C ILE A 229 -15.52 -16.43 7.07
N PHE A 230 -15.52 -15.10 7.21
CA PHE A 230 -15.69 -14.44 8.49
C PHE A 230 -17.05 -14.78 9.12
N PHE A 231 -18.14 -14.73 8.36
CA PHE A 231 -19.48 -15.04 8.84
C PHE A 231 -19.71 -16.52 9.17
N VAL A 232 -19.09 -17.44 8.42
CA VAL A 232 -19.14 -18.88 8.72
C VAL A 232 -18.54 -19.18 10.10
N GLY A 233 -17.51 -18.45 10.51
CA GLY A 233 -16.92 -18.57 11.85
C GLY A 233 -17.78 -18.01 12.99
N LYS A 234 -18.86 -17.25 12.70
CA LYS A 234 -19.68 -16.54 13.69
C LYS A 234 -20.15 -17.41 14.87
N PRO A 235 -20.66 -18.64 14.69
CA PRO A 235 -21.14 -19.46 15.80
C PRO A 235 -20.06 -19.81 16.84
N GLY A 236 -18.78 -19.77 16.45
CA GLY A 236 -17.66 -20.10 17.31
C GLY A 236 -16.93 -18.90 17.93
N TYR A 237 -17.26 -17.67 17.53
CA TYR A 237 -16.53 -16.49 18.02
C TYR A 237 -16.93 -16.10 19.43
N LYS A 238 -15.93 -15.76 20.24
CA LYS A 238 -16.10 -15.03 21.49
C LYS A 238 -16.28 -13.55 21.17
N ILE A 239 -17.52 -13.06 21.25
CA ILE A 239 -17.87 -11.66 20.98
C ILE A 239 -17.99 -10.91 22.32
N THR A 240 -17.08 -9.96 22.55
CA THR A 240 -17.08 -9.13 23.75
C THR A 240 -17.88 -7.84 23.55
N GLN A 241 -18.46 -7.33 24.63
CA GLN A 241 -19.16 -6.04 24.63
C GLN A 241 -18.15 -4.87 24.50
N PRO A 242 -18.54 -3.72 23.92
CA PRO A 242 -17.70 -2.54 23.82
C PRO A 242 -17.26 -2.04 25.21
N LYS A 243 -15.97 -1.71 25.38
CA LYS A 243 -15.37 -1.32 26.67
C LYS A 243 -15.25 0.20 26.89
N GLY A 244 -15.81 1.01 26.00
CA GLY A 244 -15.76 2.48 26.08
C GLY A 244 -14.56 3.07 25.34
N ASN A 245 -14.51 4.40 25.25
CA ASN A 245 -13.61 5.11 24.34
C ASN A 245 -12.47 5.83 25.07
N ILE A 246 -11.36 5.11 25.23
CA ILE A 246 -10.13 5.65 25.85
C ILE A 246 -9.62 6.88 25.10
N MET A 247 -9.75 6.92 23.76
CA MET A 247 -9.27 8.04 22.95
C MET A 247 -10.05 9.35 23.23
N LEU A 248 -11.37 9.26 23.45
CA LEU A 248 -12.18 10.40 23.88
C LEU A 248 -11.79 10.84 25.30
N ASP A 249 -11.53 9.91 26.21
CA ASP A 249 -11.15 10.23 27.58
C ASP A 249 -9.79 10.94 27.65
N VAL A 250 -8.80 10.46 26.89
CA VAL A 250 -7.49 11.11 26.72
C VAL A 250 -7.65 12.53 26.14
N SER A 251 -8.46 12.67 25.08
CA SER A 251 -8.68 13.97 24.42
C SER A 251 -9.37 14.98 25.36
N LYS A 252 -10.38 14.54 26.12
CA LYS A 252 -11.07 15.38 27.10
C LYS A 252 -10.18 15.69 28.32
N CYS A 253 -9.31 14.77 28.72
CA CYS A 253 -8.31 15.00 29.78
C CYS A 253 -7.33 16.11 29.37
N ILE A 254 -6.78 16.03 28.15
CA ILE A 254 -5.90 17.07 27.59
C ILE A 254 -6.62 18.41 27.49
N GLY A 255 -7.83 18.44 26.92
CA GLY A 255 -8.62 19.67 26.79
C GLY A 255 -8.95 20.32 28.14
N SER A 256 -9.27 19.51 29.16
CA SER A 256 -9.50 20.00 30.52
C SER A 256 -8.22 20.54 31.16
N ALA A 257 -7.08 19.87 30.99
CA ALA A 257 -5.79 20.33 31.50
C ALA A 257 -5.40 21.68 30.89
N VAL A 258 -5.51 21.82 29.56
CA VAL A 258 -5.18 23.06 28.85
C VAL A 258 -6.11 24.20 29.27
N LYS A 259 -7.43 23.96 29.33
CA LYS A 259 -8.43 24.96 29.76
C LYS A 259 -8.20 25.43 31.20
N ASN A 260 -7.84 24.53 32.10
CA ASN A 260 -7.58 24.88 33.50
C ASN A 260 -6.24 25.58 33.68
N LYS A 261 -5.24 25.27 32.85
CA LYS A 261 -3.95 25.98 32.83
C LYS A 261 -4.11 27.42 32.33
N THR A 262 -4.90 27.65 31.28
CA THR A 262 -5.10 28.99 30.70
C THR A 262 -5.96 29.90 31.58
N ARG A 263 -6.79 29.34 32.46
CA ARG A 263 -7.63 30.10 33.40
C ARG A 263 -6.89 30.65 34.64
N GLY A 264 -5.59 30.36 34.78
CA GLY A 264 -4.80 30.78 35.92
C GLY A 264 -5.15 29.95 37.16
N GLY A 265 -4.17 29.21 37.68
CA GLY A 265 -4.32 28.38 38.87
C GLY A 265 -2.97 28.09 39.51
N GLN A 266 -2.99 27.44 40.68
CA GLN A 266 -1.78 27.05 41.40
C GLN A 266 -0.80 26.32 40.46
N GLN A 267 0.49 26.65 40.60
CA GLN A 267 1.55 26.04 39.80
C GLN A 267 1.63 24.55 40.13
N LYS A 268 1.39 23.69 39.13
CA LYS A 268 1.55 22.25 39.26
C LYS A 268 2.83 21.79 38.54
N GLU A 269 3.44 20.72 39.03
CA GLU A 269 4.68 20.16 38.47
C GLU A 269 4.58 19.83 36.98
N HIS A 270 3.44 19.29 36.54
CA HIS A 270 3.18 19.01 35.13
C HIS A 270 1.85 19.63 34.67
N TRP A 271 1.82 20.14 33.44
CA TRP A 271 0.65 20.83 32.88
C TRP A 271 -0.60 19.94 32.77
N LEU A 272 -0.41 18.62 32.71
CA LEU A 272 -1.52 17.66 32.64
C LEU A 272 -2.22 17.47 34.00
N ASP A 273 -1.58 17.87 35.10
CA ASP A 273 -2.14 17.73 36.45
C ASP A 273 -3.22 18.78 36.73
N TYR A 274 -3.35 19.79 35.86
CA TYR A 274 -4.47 20.73 35.87
C TYR A 274 -5.81 20.07 35.51
N ALA A 275 -5.81 18.81 35.06
CA ALA A 275 -7.02 18.03 34.85
C ALA A 275 -7.67 17.47 36.14
N ASP A 276 -7.02 17.63 37.30
CA ASP A 276 -7.63 17.28 38.60
C ASP A 276 -8.85 18.13 38.94
N PRO A 277 -9.84 17.58 39.68
CA PRO A 277 -9.99 16.17 40.11
C PRO A 277 -10.78 15.32 39.10
N LYS A 278 -11.09 15.87 37.91
CA LYS A 278 -12.05 15.28 36.98
C LYS A 278 -11.60 13.94 36.37
N TYR A 279 -10.29 13.69 36.33
CA TYR A 279 -9.71 12.49 35.72
C TYR A 279 -8.74 11.77 36.66
N SER A 280 -8.71 10.43 36.57
CA SER A 280 -7.86 9.60 37.43
C SER A 280 -6.36 9.89 37.23
N LYS A 281 -5.57 9.67 38.29
CA LYS A 281 -4.10 9.78 38.22
C LYS A 281 -3.51 8.86 37.14
N LYS A 282 -3.99 7.60 37.09
CA LYS A 282 -3.58 6.62 36.07
C LYS A 282 -3.80 7.12 34.65
N LEU A 283 -4.98 7.66 34.33
CA LEU A 283 -5.27 8.17 32.98
C LEU A 283 -4.34 9.33 32.59
N ARG A 284 -3.99 10.20 33.54
CA ARG A 284 -3.03 11.29 33.29
C ARG A 284 -1.62 10.78 33.07
N ASP A 285 -1.16 9.84 33.89
CA ASP A 285 0.17 9.24 33.74
C ASP A 285 0.29 8.49 32.40
N ASP A 286 -0.74 7.72 32.03
CA ASP A 286 -0.82 7.04 30.74
C ASP A 286 -0.83 8.05 29.58
N THR A 287 -1.62 9.13 29.69
CA THR A 287 -1.66 10.22 28.70
C THR A 287 -0.29 10.90 28.56
N ARG A 288 0.41 11.14 29.67
CA ARG A 288 1.77 11.71 29.68
C ARG A 288 2.75 10.80 28.96
N ALA A 289 2.67 9.49 29.17
CA ALA A 289 3.49 8.51 28.45
C ALA A 289 3.18 8.50 26.95
N VAL A 290 1.90 8.49 26.56
CA VAL A 290 1.46 8.54 25.16
C VAL A 290 1.99 9.79 24.45
N LEU A 291 1.90 10.96 25.07
CA LEU A 291 2.41 12.20 24.49
C LEU A 291 3.93 12.18 24.27
N ARG A 292 4.70 11.55 25.18
CA ARG A 292 6.14 11.34 24.98
C ARG A 292 6.42 10.39 23.81
N VAL A 293 5.65 9.31 23.68
CA VAL A 293 5.78 8.38 22.55
C VAL A 293 5.41 9.05 21.22
N LEU A 294 4.35 9.87 21.19
CA LEU A 294 3.96 10.63 20.00
C LEU A 294 5.07 11.58 19.54
N LEU A 295 5.77 12.24 20.47
CA LEU A 295 6.93 13.08 20.14
C LEU A 295 8.05 12.26 19.48
N LEU A 296 8.31 11.03 19.96
CA LEU A 296 9.30 10.13 19.36
C LEU A 296 8.89 9.66 17.94
N PHE A 297 7.59 9.70 17.61
CA PHE A 297 7.06 9.28 16.31
C PHE A 297 7.00 10.41 15.28
N VAL A 298 7.27 11.67 15.66
CA VAL A 298 7.27 12.83 14.73
C VAL A 298 8.15 12.63 13.49
N PRO A 299 9.30 11.94 13.52
CA PRO A 299 10.09 11.68 12.32
C PRO A 299 9.54 10.58 11.40
N LEU A 300 8.66 9.70 11.89
CA LEU A 300 8.17 8.53 11.13
C LEU A 300 7.38 8.86 9.85
N PRO A 301 6.56 9.93 9.79
CA PRO A 301 5.90 10.34 8.55
C PRO A 301 6.87 10.53 7.38
N ILE A 302 8.11 10.99 7.61
CA ILE A 302 9.13 11.15 6.55
C ILE A 302 9.49 9.78 5.97
N PHE A 303 9.70 8.78 6.83
CA PHE A 303 9.97 7.41 6.39
C PHE A 303 8.81 6.85 5.56
N TRP A 304 7.56 7.03 6.01
CA TRP A 304 6.39 6.56 5.27
C TRP A 304 6.17 7.30 3.95
N ALA A 305 6.46 8.60 3.90
CA ALA A 305 6.41 9.38 2.67
C ALA A 305 7.41 8.90 1.61
N LEU A 306 8.55 8.33 2.03
CA LEU A 306 9.52 7.69 1.16
C LEU A 306 9.05 6.27 0.78
N TYR A 307 8.70 5.45 1.78
CA TYR A 307 8.31 4.05 1.59
C TYR A 307 7.11 3.89 0.64
N ASP A 308 6.08 4.72 0.77
CA ASP A 308 4.86 4.58 -0.04
C ASP A 308 5.06 4.95 -1.53
N GLN A 309 6.18 5.58 -1.91
CA GLN A 309 6.48 5.90 -3.31
C GLN A 309 6.75 4.66 -4.18
N GLN A 310 7.03 3.51 -3.55
CA GLN A 310 7.28 2.27 -4.28
C GLN A 310 6.11 1.84 -5.18
N GLY A 311 4.87 2.24 -4.84
CA GLY A 311 3.69 1.90 -5.64
C GLY A 311 3.26 2.96 -6.65
N SER A 312 3.89 4.14 -6.63
CA SER A 312 3.61 5.25 -7.55
C SER A 312 4.87 5.59 -8.37
N ARG A 313 5.76 6.42 -7.84
CA ARG A 313 6.94 6.93 -8.55
C ARG A 313 7.89 5.83 -9.02
N TRP A 314 8.18 4.83 -8.20
CA TRP A 314 9.04 3.73 -8.61
C TRP A 314 8.39 2.84 -9.67
N THR A 315 7.06 2.68 -9.62
CA THR A 315 6.31 1.98 -10.68
C THR A 315 6.42 2.73 -12.01
N PHE A 316 6.33 4.07 -12.01
CA PHE A 316 6.52 4.86 -13.22
C PHE A 316 7.96 4.85 -13.74
N GLN A 317 8.95 4.92 -12.84
CA GLN A 317 10.35 4.74 -13.21
C GLN A 317 10.58 3.37 -13.87
N ALA A 318 10.07 2.30 -13.26
CA ALA A 318 10.16 0.94 -13.81
C ALA A 318 9.44 0.79 -15.17
N ASN A 319 8.40 1.60 -15.43
CA ASN A 319 7.69 1.59 -16.72
C ASN A 319 8.55 2.07 -17.88
N ASN A 320 9.62 2.80 -17.59
CA ASN A 320 10.57 3.30 -18.59
C ASN A 320 11.85 2.44 -18.65
N MET A 321 11.90 1.33 -17.91
CA MET A 321 13.06 0.44 -17.86
C MET A 321 12.78 -0.88 -18.58
N ASN A 322 13.85 -1.58 -18.96
CA ASN A 322 13.72 -2.94 -19.50
C ASN A 322 13.41 -3.93 -18.36
N GLY A 323 12.19 -4.48 -18.35
CA GLY A 323 11.75 -5.48 -17.37
C GLY A 323 12.19 -6.92 -17.68
N ARG A 324 12.98 -7.16 -18.73
CA ARG A 324 13.40 -8.51 -19.12
C ARG A 324 14.51 -9.04 -18.23
N ILE A 325 14.23 -10.12 -17.50
CA ILE A 325 15.21 -10.89 -16.72
C ILE A 325 15.23 -12.31 -17.29
N GLY A 326 16.25 -12.60 -18.11
CA GLY A 326 16.35 -13.87 -18.84
C GLY A 326 15.19 -14.08 -19.82
N SER A 327 14.40 -15.12 -19.61
CA SER A 327 13.20 -15.43 -20.40
C SER A 327 11.92 -14.77 -19.90
N PHE A 328 11.90 -14.29 -18.66
CA PHE A 328 10.72 -13.66 -18.06
C PHE A 328 10.75 -12.14 -18.21
N VAL A 329 9.59 -11.54 -18.46
CA VAL A 329 9.44 -10.08 -18.58
C VAL A 329 8.60 -9.58 -17.42
N PHE A 330 9.26 -9.06 -16.39
CA PHE A 330 8.59 -8.42 -15.26
C PHE A 330 7.85 -7.17 -15.71
N LYS A 331 6.63 -7.03 -15.22
CA LYS A 331 5.84 -5.81 -15.40
C LYS A 331 6.26 -4.76 -14.37
N PRO A 332 6.16 -3.46 -14.69
CA PRO A 332 6.60 -2.40 -13.79
C PRO A 332 5.94 -2.45 -12.41
N ASP A 333 4.65 -2.75 -12.38
CA ASP A 333 3.84 -2.93 -11.17
C ASP A 333 4.25 -4.16 -10.34
N GLN A 334 4.84 -5.19 -10.95
CA GLN A 334 5.34 -6.38 -10.23
C GLN A 334 6.59 -6.11 -9.41
N MET A 335 7.31 -5.00 -9.62
CA MET A 335 8.50 -4.69 -8.82
C MET A 335 8.20 -4.58 -7.32
N GLN A 336 6.95 -4.30 -6.96
CA GLN A 336 6.48 -4.29 -5.58
C GLN A 336 6.58 -5.68 -4.90
N VAL A 337 6.68 -6.78 -5.65
CA VAL A 337 6.80 -8.15 -5.11
C VAL A 337 8.10 -8.37 -4.34
N VAL A 338 9.12 -7.58 -4.66
CA VAL A 338 10.43 -7.64 -3.99
C VAL A 338 10.28 -7.34 -2.50
N ASN A 339 9.37 -6.45 -2.12
CA ASN A 339 9.18 -6.03 -0.74
C ASN A 339 8.74 -7.19 0.20
N PRO A 340 7.61 -7.89 -0.04
CA PRO A 340 7.21 -9.02 0.82
C PRO A 340 8.23 -10.17 0.79
N ILE A 341 8.93 -10.39 -0.33
CA ILE A 341 10.03 -11.37 -0.41
C ILE A 341 11.16 -10.98 0.56
N LEU A 342 11.62 -9.73 0.48
CA LEU A 342 12.67 -9.21 1.36
C LEU A 342 12.22 -9.25 2.82
N ILE A 343 10.97 -8.91 3.14
CA ILE A 343 10.47 -9.00 4.52
C ILE A 343 10.56 -10.44 5.04
N MET A 344 10.12 -11.43 4.26
CA MET A 344 10.14 -12.83 4.68
C MET A 344 11.55 -13.40 4.83
N ILE A 345 12.54 -12.88 4.09
CA ILE A 345 13.94 -13.30 4.20
C ILE A 345 14.67 -12.53 5.31
N LEU A 346 14.54 -11.20 5.32
CA LEU A 346 15.29 -10.32 6.20
C LEU A 346 14.79 -10.39 7.64
N LEU A 347 13.49 -10.60 7.89
CA LEU A 347 12.99 -10.70 9.26
C LEU A 347 13.63 -11.84 10.06
N PRO A 348 13.60 -13.11 9.62
CA PRO A 348 14.28 -14.19 10.35
C PRO A 348 15.80 -14.00 10.36
N LEU A 349 16.40 -13.52 9.26
CA LEU A 349 17.83 -13.23 9.22
C LEU A 349 18.24 -12.21 10.29
N PHE A 350 17.47 -11.13 10.44
CA PHE A 350 17.77 -10.08 11.40
C PHE A 350 17.50 -10.52 12.84
N ASP A 351 16.40 -11.24 13.08
CA ASP A 351 16.06 -11.71 14.43
C ASP A 351 17.02 -12.79 14.95
N TYR A 352 17.44 -13.74 14.10
CA TYR A 352 18.28 -14.87 14.54
C TYR A 352 19.79 -14.66 14.35
N ALA A 353 20.21 -13.86 13.38
CA ALA A 353 21.64 -13.67 13.09
C ALA A 353 22.10 -12.23 13.33
N VAL A 354 21.51 -11.24 12.64
CA VAL A 354 22.07 -9.87 12.60
C VAL A 354 21.95 -9.16 13.95
N TYR A 355 20.76 -9.09 14.55
CA TYR A 355 20.59 -8.41 15.84
C TYR A 355 21.34 -9.10 16.99
N PRO A 356 21.34 -10.44 17.13
CA PRO A 356 22.17 -11.10 18.13
C PRO A 356 23.67 -10.83 17.96
N LEU A 357 24.18 -10.80 16.71
CA LEU A 357 25.58 -10.48 16.43
C LEU A 357 25.92 -9.02 16.78
N LEU A 358 25.09 -8.07 16.36
CA LEU A 358 25.25 -6.66 16.70
C LEU A 358 25.16 -6.42 18.21
N ALA A 359 24.27 -7.14 18.89
CA ALA A 359 24.16 -7.08 20.34
C ALA A 359 25.42 -7.58 21.05
N LYS A 360 26.08 -8.64 20.56
CA LYS A 360 27.40 -9.09 21.03
C LYS A 360 28.46 -8.02 20.84
N MET A 361 28.42 -7.31 19.71
CA MET A 361 29.32 -6.18 19.41
C MET A 361 28.96 -4.88 20.12
N HIS A 362 27.96 -4.87 21.01
CA HIS A 362 27.48 -3.67 21.72
C HIS A 362 26.90 -2.56 20.81
N ILE A 363 26.52 -2.90 19.57
CA ILE A 363 25.98 -1.98 18.57
C ILE A 363 24.46 -2.21 18.39
N MET A 364 23.68 -1.14 18.19
CA MET A 364 22.24 -1.20 17.86
C MET A 364 21.36 -2.03 18.83
N ARG A 365 21.59 -1.91 20.14
CA ARG A 365 20.80 -2.60 21.17
C ARG A 365 19.41 -1.98 21.38
N LYS A 366 19.31 -0.65 21.28
CA LYS A 366 18.07 0.07 21.61
C LYS A 366 17.12 0.12 20.39
N PRO A 367 15.79 -0.02 20.56
CA PRO A 367 14.83 0.10 19.46
C PRO A 367 14.97 1.42 18.69
N LEU A 368 15.24 2.54 19.37
CA LEU A 368 15.45 3.84 18.75
C LEU A 368 16.66 3.87 17.79
N GLN A 369 17.73 3.13 18.08
CA GLN A 369 18.88 3.04 17.18
C GLN A 369 18.51 2.32 15.89
N LYS A 370 17.71 1.24 15.99
CA LYS A 370 17.21 0.50 14.82
C LYS A 370 16.32 1.39 13.95
N MET A 371 15.45 2.20 14.57
CA MET A 371 14.61 3.17 13.85
C MET A 371 15.46 4.22 13.11
N ALA A 372 16.50 4.76 13.75
CA ALA A 372 17.39 5.75 13.13
C ALA A 372 18.16 5.17 11.92
N VAL A 373 18.73 3.96 12.07
CA VAL A 373 19.44 3.28 10.98
C VAL A 373 18.49 2.94 9.83
N GLY A 374 17.26 2.48 10.13
CA GLY A 374 16.24 2.25 9.11
C GLY A 374 15.90 3.53 8.31
N GLY A 375 15.81 4.68 8.99
CA GLY A 375 15.64 5.98 8.33
C GLY A 375 16.81 6.34 7.41
N LEU A 376 18.05 6.12 7.86
CA LEU A 376 19.25 6.36 7.05
C LEU A 376 19.29 5.46 5.81
N LEU A 377 18.98 4.17 5.95
CA LEU A 377 18.88 3.24 4.82
C LEU A 377 17.78 3.65 3.84
N GLY A 378 16.66 4.16 4.33
CA GLY A 378 15.60 4.76 3.50
C GLY A 378 16.11 5.94 2.67
N ALA A 379 16.92 6.83 3.27
CA ALA A 379 17.54 7.94 2.54
C ALA A 379 18.52 7.44 1.47
N VAL A 380 19.36 6.46 1.78
CA VAL A 380 20.29 5.83 0.82
C VAL A 380 19.53 5.20 -0.35
N ALA A 381 18.40 4.54 -0.11
CA ALA A 381 17.58 3.97 -1.17
C ALA A 381 17.08 5.03 -2.17
N PHE A 382 16.76 6.24 -1.70
CA PHE A 382 16.35 7.36 -2.56
C PHE A 382 17.52 7.98 -3.33
N VAL A 383 18.72 8.02 -2.75
CA VAL A 383 19.94 8.40 -3.49
C VAL A 383 20.16 7.43 -4.64
N ILE A 384 20.05 6.13 -4.40
CA ILE A 384 20.17 5.09 -5.44
C ILE A 384 19.10 5.29 -6.52
N SER A 385 17.83 5.50 -6.15
CA SER A 385 16.74 5.75 -7.09
C SER A 385 16.99 7.02 -7.95
N GLY A 386 17.56 8.07 -7.37
CA GLY A 386 17.95 9.29 -8.09
C GLY A 386 19.10 9.06 -9.08
N ILE A 387 20.10 8.25 -8.71
CA ILE A 387 21.18 7.86 -9.63
C ILE A 387 20.62 7.06 -10.81
N VAL A 388 19.71 6.12 -10.55
CA VAL A 388 19.02 5.35 -11.60
C VAL A 388 18.23 6.28 -12.52
N GLN A 389 17.54 7.29 -11.96
CA GLN A 389 16.83 8.28 -12.77
C GLN A 389 17.78 9.10 -13.65
N GLY A 390 18.91 9.56 -13.11
CA GLY A 390 19.90 10.33 -13.89
C GLY A 390 20.52 9.52 -15.04
N GLN A 391 20.59 8.19 -14.92
CA GLN A 391 21.00 7.31 -16.01
C GLN A 391 19.88 7.07 -17.04
N LEU A 392 18.62 7.26 -16.66
CA LEU A 392 17.46 7.06 -17.50
C LEU A 392 17.11 8.32 -18.31
N ASP A 393 17.28 9.50 -17.74
CA ASP A 393 16.92 10.80 -18.35
C ASP A 393 17.42 11.02 -19.78
N PRO A 394 18.67 10.63 -20.17
CA PRO A 394 19.15 10.76 -21.55
C PRO A 394 18.35 9.94 -22.57
N TYR A 395 17.64 8.91 -22.13
CA TYR A 395 16.84 8.03 -22.98
C TYR A 395 15.35 8.39 -22.97
N LEU A 396 14.91 9.27 -22.06
CA LEU A 396 13.52 9.69 -21.98
C LEU A 396 13.18 10.70 -23.07
N PRO A 397 11.94 10.69 -23.59
CA PRO A 397 11.50 11.71 -24.50
C PRO A 397 11.41 13.07 -23.79
N VAL A 398 12.16 14.06 -24.29
CA VAL A 398 12.02 15.46 -23.85
C VAL A 398 10.69 15.99 -24.35
N GLU A 399 9.79 16.37 -23.44
CA GLU A 399 8.53 17.00 -23.82
C GLU A 399 8.78 18.36 -24.49
N PRO A 400 8.13 18.66 -25.62
CA PRO A 400 8.32 19.93 -26.30
C PRO A 400 7.70 21.09 -25.50
N THR A 401 8.30 22.27 -25.59
CA THR A 401 7.75 23.53 -25.03
C THR A 401 6.40 23.87 -25.68
N SER A 402 5.57 24.68 -25.01
CA SER A 402 4.16 24.99 -25.33
C SER A 402 3.87 25.61 -26.71
N GLU A 403 4.84 25.67 -27.62
CA GLU A 403 4.70 26.19 -28.99
C GLU A 403 5.26 25.23 -30.06
N LEU A 404 5.92 24.16 -29.62
CA LEU A 404 6.56 23.16 -30.46
C LEU A 404 5.89 21.80 -30.27
N ALA A 405 5.89 21.02 -31.34
CA ALA A 405 5.54 19.62 -31.35
C ALA A 405 6.77 18.81 -31.75
N GLN A 406 6.89 17.62 -31.18
CA GLN A 406 7.92 16.66 -31.55
C GLN A 406 7.28 15.53 -32.35
N VAL A 407 7.90 15.19 -33.49
CA VAL A 407 7.58 13.99 -34.26
C VAL A 407 8.75 13.02 -34.13
N ARG A 408 8.46 11.80 -33.72
CA ARG A 408 9.42 10.69 -33.71
C ARG A 408 8.89 9.59 -34.61
N VAL A 409 9.77 8.93 -35.36
CA VAL A 409 9.42 7.81 -36.24
C VAL A 409 10.34 6.66 -35.88
N PHE A 410 9.76 5.55 -35.42
CA PHE A 410 10.50 4.33 -35.09
C PHE A 410 10.28 3.29 -36.19
N SER A 411 11.38 2.82 -36.79
CA SER A 411 11.33 1.67 -37.69
C SER A 411 11.45 0.40 -36.87
N THR A 412 10.46 -0.48 -36.98
CA THR A 412 10.55 -1.86 -36.46
C THR A 412 10.72 -2.88 -37.59
N LEU A 413 11.18 -2.40 -38.76
CA LEU A 413 11.54 -3.21 -39.91
C LEU A 413 13.05 -3.44 -39.94
N ASP A 414 13.45 -4.57 -40.53
CA ASP A 414 14.86 -4.95 -40.73
C ASP A 414 15.49 -4.26 -41.95
N CYS A 415 14.89 -3.17 -42.43
CA CYS A 415 15.34 -2.42 -43.60
C CYS A 415 15.27 -0.91 -43.36
N ASN A 416 16.05 -0.17 -44.15
CA ASN A 416 16.06 1.28 -44.09
C ASN A 416 14.81 1.87 -44.75
N VAL A 417 14.19 2.85 -44.09
CA VAL A 417 12.99 3.56 -44.55
C VAL A 417 13.28 5.04 -44.64
N THR A 418 13.06 5.63 -45.80
CA THR A 418 13.18 7.08 -46.01
C THR A 418 11.88 7.76 -45.63
N VAL A 419 11.95 8.76 -44.76
CA VAL A 419 10.82 9.60 -44.37
C VAL A 419 10.92 10.88 -45.19
N ALA A 420 10.19 10.96 -46.30
CA ALA A 420 10.12 12.18 -47.09
C ALA A 420 9.15 13.18 -46.44
N ASN A 421 9.67 14.37 -46.19
CA ASN A 421 8.95 15.55 -45.73
C ASN A 421 9.21 16.70 -46.73
N GLU A 422 8.40 17.76 -46.71
CA GLU A 422 8.48 18.91 -47.65
C GLU A 422 9.85 19.62 -47.67
N ARG A 423 10.73 19.37 -46.70
CA ARG A 423 12.07 20.01 -46.58
C ARG A 423 13.26 19.03 -46.63
N ALA A 424 13.06 17.73 -46.40
CA ALA A 424 14.16 16.76 -46.29
C ALA A 424 13.66 15.31 -46.42
N SER A 425 14.55 14.39 -46.80
CA SER A 425 14.29 12.95 -46.87
C SER A 425 15.26 12.14 -46.00
N PRO A 426 15.20 12.27 -44.65
CA PRO A 426 16.02 11.49 -43.74
C PRO A 426 15.76 9.98 -43.87
N VAL A 427 16.84 9.20 -43.82
CA VAL A 427 16.79 7.73 -43.80
C VAL A 427 16.76 7.26 -42.35
N VAL A 428 15.69 6.53 -42.00
CA VAL A 428 15.57 5.81 -40.73
C VAL A 428 16.21 4.43 -40.90
N PRO A 429 17.29 4.12 -40.18
CA PRO A 429 17.92 2.81 -40.27
C PRO A 429 17.01 1.70 -39.75
N ALA A 430 17.26 0.46 -40.20
CA ALA A 430 16.62 -0.74 -39.67
C ALA A 430 16.68 -0.79 -38.13
N MET A 431 15.56 -1.07 -37.48
CA MET A 431 15.44 -1.06 -36.01
C MET A 431 15.90 0.25 -35.33
N GLY A 432 15.93 1.36 -36.09
CA GLY A 432 16.34 2.67 -35.62
C GLY A 432 15.17 3.66 -35.51
N PHE A 433 15.51 4.91 -35.21
CA PHE A 433 14.53 5.98 -35.13
C PHE A 433 15.05 7.28 -35.75
N TRP A 434 14.12 8.13 -36.13
CA TRP A 434 14.37 9.53 -36.50
C TRP A 434 13.46 10.43 -35.68
N GLU A 435 13.95 11.61 -35.33
CA GLU A 435 13.17 12.60 -34.59
C GLU A 435 13.31 14.00 -35.15
N ARG A 436 12.25 14.78 -34.98
CA ARG A 436 12.17 16.19 -35.27
C ARG A 436 11.46 16.91 -34.12
N THR A 437 12.19 17.76 -33.41
CA THR A 437 11.75 18.45 -32.19
C THR A 437 11.21 19.87 -32.42
N ASP A 438 11.33 20.39 -33.64
CA ASP A 438 11.12 21.80 -33.98
C ASP A 438 9.87 22.03 -34.85
N VAL A 439 8.79 21.25 -34.67
CA VAL A 439 7.56 21.43 -35.47
C VAL A 439 6.69 22.50 -34.81
N PRO A 440 6.47 23.69 -35.42
CA PRO A 440 5.61 24.70 -34.81
C PRO A 440 4.17 24.22 -34.77
N ALA A 441 3.53 24.23 -33.60
CA ALA A 441 2.16 23.74 -33.42
C ALA A 441 1.36 24.70 -32.51
N PHE A 442 0.82 25.76 -33.09
CA PHE A 442 -0.15 26.65 -32.42
C PHE A 442 -1.53 25.99 -32.40
N GLY A 443 -1.83 25.22 -31.36
CA GLY A 443 -3.10 24.51 -31.20
C GLY A 443 -3.19 23.17 -31.95
N SER A 444 -3.11 23.18 -33.28
CA SER A 444 -3.06 21.96 -34.12
C SER A 444 -2.30 22.16 -35.43
N ALA A 445 -1.40 21.25 -35.79
CA ALA A 445 -0.62 21.25 -37.02
C ALA A 445 -0.72 19.90 -37.74
N PHE A 446 -0.89 19.90 -39.06
CA PHE A 446 -0.88 18.67 -39.84
C PHE A 446 0.51 18.43 -40.44
N VAL A 447 1.04 17.22 -40.25
CA VAL A 447 2.31 16.79 -40.85
C VAL A 447 2.03 15.59 -41.74
N LYS A 448 2.34 15.73 -43.04
CA LYS A 448 2.33 14.62 -43.99
C LYS A 448 3.72 14.01 -44.06
N LEU A 449 3.81 12.69 -43.88
CA LEU A 449 5.05 11.93 -44.00
C LEU A 449 4.86 10.88 -45.10
N ASP A 450 5.67 10.97 -46.14
CA ASP A 450 5.71 9.98 -47.22
C ASP A 450 6.86 9.00 -46.93
N LEU A 451 6.51 7.77 -46.55
CA LEU A 451 7.46 6.70 -46.25
C LEU A 451 7.79 5.95 -47.53
N THR A 452 9.07 5.86 -47.88
CA THR A 452 9.56 5.14 -49.06
C THR A 452 10.80 4.34 -48.71
N GLY A 453 10.88 3.05 -49.07
CA GLY A 453 12.06 2.23 -48.79
C GLY A 453 11.99 0.84 -49.39
N GLY A 454 13.03 0.04 -49.12
CA GLY A 454 13.15 -1.33 -49.65
C GLY A 454 12.04 -2.29 -49.21
N CYS A 455 11.27 -1.92 -48.18
CA CYS A 455 10.16 -2.71 -47.64
C CYS A 455 8.76 -2.18 -48.02
N GLY A 456 8.65 -1.17 -48.89
CA GLY A 456 7.38 -0.63 -49.38
C GLY A 456 7.27 0.89 -49.32
N SER A 457 6.13 1.41 -49.79
CA SER A 457 5.80 2.84 -49.75
C SER A 457 4.41 3.12 -49.17
N GLY A 458 4.27 4.22 -48.44
CA GLY A 458 3.00 4.64 -47.86
C GLY A 458 3.01 6.06 -47.34
N THR A 459 1.83 6.69 -47.28
CA THR A 459 1.68 8.06 -46.78
C THR A 459 0.96 8.04 -45.44
N VAL A 460 1.50 8.76 -44.46
CA VAL A 460 0.87 8.96 -43.15
C VAL A 460 0.58 10.44 -42.96
N ARG A 461 -0.65 10.78 -42.55
CA ARG A 461 -1.02 12.14 -42.12
C ARG A 461 -1.18 12.14 -40.61
N LEU A 462 -0.41 13.00 -39.95
CA LEU A 462 -0.43 13.19 -38.50
C LEU A 462 -1.09 14.52 -38.19
N ASN A 463 -2.08 14.52 -37.29
CA ASN A 463 -2.58 15.73 -36.67
C ASN A 463 -1.87 15.88 -35.32
N LEU A 464 -1.04 16.92 -35.20
CA LEU A 464 -0.26 17.23 -34.00
C LEU A 464 -0.97 18.32 -33.24
N THR A 465 -1.46 18.03 -32.04
CA THR A 465 -1.94 19.07 -31.12
C THR A 465 -0.89 19.39 -30.06
N GLU A 466 -0.95 20.59 -29.50
CA GLU A 466 -0.08 21.02 -28.39
C GLU A 466 -0.02 19.94 -27.29
N LYS A 467 1.19 19.57 -26.84
CA LYS A 467 1.49 18.54 -25.83
C LYS A 467 1.16 17.07 -26.19
N GLN A 468 0.97 16.73 -27.47
CA GLN A 468 0.88 15.32 -27.89
C GLN A 468 2.19 14.80 -28.47
N VAL A 469 2.71 13.72 -27.87
CA VAL A 469 3.74 12.86 -28.45
C VAL A 469 3.06 11.67 -29.12
N THR A 470 3.05 11.62 -30.45
CA THR A 470 2.40 10.54 -31.21
C THR A 470 3.45 9.55 -31.68
N LEU A 471 3.38 8.30 -31.21
CA LEU A 471 4.30 7.23 -31.60
C LEU A 471 3.60 5.87 -31.78
N ARG A 472 3.79 5.21 -32.95
CA ARG A 472 3.51 3.77 -33.14
C ARG A 472 4.43 3.05 -34.15
N PRO A 473 4.74 1.75 -33.90
CA PRO A 473 5.71 0.92 -34.65
C PRO A 473 5.15 0.27 -35.93
N ILE A 474 6.04 -0.06 -36.87
CA ILE A 474 5.77 -0.73 -38.15
C ILE A 474 5.89 -2.25 -38.03
N ARG A 475 4.79 -2.98 -37.85
CA ARG A 475 4.79 -4.45 -38.03
C ARG A 475 3.88 -4.86 -39.18
N SER A 476 4.47 -5.58 -40.15
CA SER A 476 3.88 -6.42 -41.20
C SER A 476 3.95 -5.89 -42.65
N CYS A 477 4.34 -6.80 -43.56
CA CYS A 477 4.55 -6.67 -45.02
C CYS A 477 3.31 -6.33 -45.87
N HIS A 478 2.23 -5.83 -45.27
CA HIS A 478 1.09 -5.32 -46.03
C HIS A 478 0.71 -3.93 -45.52
N LEU A 479 1.08 -2.94 -46.33
CA LEU A 479 0.73 -1.53 -46.24
C LEU A 479 -0.77 -1.31 -46.55
N ARG A 480 -1.64 -1.95 -45.76
CA ARG A 480 -3.06 -1.62 -45.66
C ARG A 480 -3.45 -1.55 -44.19
N THR A 481 -3.54 -0.30 -43.73
CA THR A 481 -4.40 0.17 -42.63
C THR A 481 -4.26 -0.55 -41.29
N ALA A 482 -3.53 0.04 -40.35
CA ALA A 482 -3.68 -0.26 -38.92
C ALA A 482 -3.43 1.00 -38.07
N LEU A 483 -4.53 1.50 -37.50
CA LEU A 483 -4.61 2.54 -36.47
C LEU A 483 -4.09 2.02 -35.12
N MET A 484 -3.95 2.92 -34.14
CA MET A 484 -3.74 2.54 -32.74
C MET A 484 -3.33 3.77 -31.87
N SER A 485 -3.80 3.82 -30.61
CA SER A 485 -3.86 4.92 -29.60
C SER A 485 -2.90 4.73 -28.41
N LEU A 486 -2.41 5.76 -27.70
CA LEU A 486 -2.91 6.33 -26.41
C LEU A 486 -1.85 7.37 -25.98
N GLY A 487 -2.09 8.61 -25.54
CA GLY A 487 -3.24 9.51 -25.41
C GLY A 487 -2.64 10.90 -25.09
N ASN A 488 -3.15 12.01 -25.62
CA ASN A 488 -4.10 12.86 -24.90
C ASN A 488 -4.87 13.76 -25.89
N LYS A 489 -6.22 13.65 -25.96
CA LYS A 489 -7.19 14.27 -26.91
C LYS A 489 -7.62 13.38 -28.10
N ARG A 490 -8.94 13.13 -28.17
CA ARG A 490 -9.66 12.49 -29.29
C ARG A 490 -9.49 13.34 -30.55
N VAL A 491 -9.38 12.68 -31.71
CA VAL A 491 -9.66 13.29 -33.02
C VAL A 491 -10.69 12.40 -33.72
N THR A 492 -11.78 13.03 -34.15
CA THR A 492 -12.85 12.48 -35.00
C THR A 492 -12.35 12.27 -36.43
N PRO A 493 -12.82 11.22 -37.14
CA PRO A 493 -12.43 10.97 -38.52
C PRO A 493 -13.04 12.01 -39.48
N ILE A 494 -12.31 12.35 -40.55
CA ILE A 494 -12.89 12.71 -41.84
C ILE A 494 -12.71 11.50 -42.76
#